data_AF-A0A959VLJ9-F1
#
_entry.id   AF-A0A959VLJ9-F1
#
_cell.length_a   1.000
_cell.length_b   1.000
_cell.length_c   1.000
_cell.angle_alpha   90.00
_cell.angle_beta   90.00
_cell.angle_gamma   90.00
#
_symmetry.space_group_name_H-M   'P 1'
#
loop_
_entity.id
_entity.type
_entity.pdbx_description
1 polymer ?
#
loop_
_entity_poly.entity_id
_entity_poly.type
_entity_poly.pdbx_seq_one_letter_code
_entity_poly.pdbx_strand_id
1 'polypeptide(L)'
;MSDATETYRAAMQFWDAEDYENALPLFQFSYEQKYHILTEFRMGQCLFALGRLDEIKFPSIYTQLDGWAILAIKTFALLGDSQKLNEWMDYGKVSRGKKMQEFLAACNELNLIDIELSRNVSPQNIARYRVMIEAQDFPVLLKV
;
A
#
# COMPACT_ATOMS: atom_id res chain seq x y z
N MET A 1 6.84 -31.19 -8.23
CA MET A 1 6.33 -29.86 -8.64
C MET A 1 5.23 -29.43 -7.67
N SER A 2 5.54 -29.37 -6.38
CA SER A 2 4.98 -28.30 -5.55
C SER A 2 5.91 -27.11 -5.79
N ASP A 3 5.48 -25.85 -5.69
CA ASP A 3 6.39 -24.88 -5.05
C ASP A 3 5.75 -23.49 -4.92
N ALA A 4 5.60 -22.72 -6.00
CA ALA A 4 5.23 -21.29 -5.84
C ALA A 4 3.77 -21.08 -5.36
N THR A 5 2.80 -21.73 -5.99
CA THR A 5 1.37 -21.52 -5.69
C THR A 5 0.97 -22.02 -4.30
N GLU A 6 1.54 -23.14 -3.85
CA GLU A 6 1.29 -23.67 -2.51
C GLU A 6 1.94 -22.80 -1.44
N THR A 7 3.17 -22.35 -1.68
CA THR A 7 3.86 -21.42 -0.78
C THR A 7 3.12 -20.08 -0.68
N TYR A 8 2.62 -19.55 -1.80
CA TYR A 8 1.78 -18.35 -1.78
C TYR A 8 0.51 -18.55 -0.94
N ARG A 9 -0.17 -19.70 -1.05
CA ARG A 9 -1.36 -20.00 -0.24
C ARG A 9 -1.02 -20.11 1.24
N ALA A 10 0.11 -20.71 1.60
CA ALA A 10 0.60 -20.75 2.98
C ALA A 10 0.90 -19.34 3.50
N ALA A 11 1.55 -18.49 2.69
CA ALA A 11 1.78 -17.08 3.02
C ALA A 11 0.48 -16.33 3.28
N MET A 12 -0.56 -16.58 2.47
CA MET A 12 -1.88 -15.98 2.65
C MET A 12 -2.56 -16.40 3.96
N GLN A 13 -2.34 -17.63 4.46
CA GLN A 13 -2.90 -18.06 5.74
C GLN A 13 -2.30 -17.26 6.91
N PHE A 14 -0.99 -17.04 6.90
CA PHE A 14 -0.33 -16.18 7.90
C PHE A 14 -0.74 -14.72 7.75
N TRP A 15 -0.85 -14.23 6.50
CA TRP A 15 -1.35 -12.88 6.21
C TRP A 15 -2.75 -12.63 6.77
N ASP A 16 -3.67 -13.58 6.57
CA ASP A 16 -5.04 -13.48 7.07
C ASP A 16 -5.12 -13.56 8.60
N ALA A 17 -4.15 -14.23 9.22
CA ALA A 17 -3.94 -14.26 10.67
C ALA A 17 -3.13 -13.07 11.22
N GLU A 18 -2.77 -12.10 10.36
CA GLU A 18 -1.97 -10.91 10.69
C GLU A 18 -0.55 -11.23 11.22
N ASP A 19 -0.07 -12.44 10.93
CA ASP A 19 1.27 -12.90 11.26
C ASP A 19 2.25 -12.55 10.13
N TYR A 20 2.57 -11.27 10.01
CA TYR A 20 3.39 -10.74 8.91
C TYR A 20 4.85 -11.21 8.96
N GLU A 21 5.38 -11.50 10.14
CA GLU A 21 6.74 -12.03 10.32
C GLU A 21 6.88 -13.40 9.66
N ASN A 22 5.86 -14.26 9.77
CA ASN A 22 5.84 -15.56 9.10
C ASN A 22 5.36 -15.49 7.64
N ALA A 23 4.49 -14.54 7.30
CA ALA A 23 4.00 -14.38 5.94
C ALA A 23 5.08 -13.87 4.96
N LEU A 24 5.89 -12.89 5.38
CA LEU A 24 6.90 -12.23 4.54
C LEU A 24 7.92 -13.20 3.89
N PRO A 25 8.61 -14.10 4.63
CA PRO A 25 9.58 -15.01 4.03
C PRO A 25 8.94 -16.00 3.04
N LEU A 26 7.67 -16.37 3.24
CA LEU A 26 6.93 -17.23 2.31
C LEU A 26 6.55 -16.47 1.03
N PHE A 27 6.12 -15.21 1.13
CA PHE A 27 5.93 -14.39 -0.07
C PHE A 27 7.23 -14.18 -0.83
N GLN A 28 8.34 -13.93 -0.14
CA GLN A 28 9.65 -13.81 -0.78
C GLN A 28 10.06 -15.10 -1.52
N PHE A 29 9.92 -16.27 -0.87
CA PHE A 29 10.19 -17.54 -1.53
C PHE A 29 9.30 -17.74 -2.77
N SER A 30 7.99 -17.44 -2.66
CA SER A 30 7.08 -17.53 -3.80
C SER A 30 7.49 -16.60 -4.95
N TYR A 31 7.99 -15.41 -4.63
CA TYR A 31 8.44 -14.41 -5.61
C TYR A 31 9.70 -14.88 -6.35
N GLU A 32 10.67 -15.44 -5.62
CA GLU A 32 11.92 -15.97 -6.18
C GLU A 32 11.68 -17.16 -7.12
N GLN A 33 10.68 -18.00 -6.83
CA GLN A 33 10.29 -19.12 -7.70
C GLN A 33 9.55 -18.65 -8.95
N LYS A 34 8.68 -17.64 -8.82
CA LYS A 34 7.92 -17.09 -9.93
C LYS A 34 7.53 -15.64 -9.63
N TYR A 35 8.12 -14.72 -10.40
CA TYR A 35 7.73 -13.32 -10.34
C TYR A 35 6.22 -13.16 -10.56
N HIS A 36 5.56 -12.54 -9.60
CA HIS A 36 4.17 -12.14 -9.71
C HIS A 36 3.98 -10.81 -8.98
N ILE A 37 3.45 -9.81 -9.69
CA ILE A 37 3.30 -8.44 -9.17
C ILE A 37 2.45 -8.38 -7.89
N LEU A 38 1.47 -9.27 -7.74
CA LEU A 38 0.69 -9.37 -6.49
C LEU A 38 1.53 -9.88 -5.32
N THR A 39 2.49 -10.79 -5.55
CA THR A 39 3.39 -11.29 -4.50
C THR A 39 4.32 -10.17 -4.04
N GLU A 40 4.89 -9.41 -4.98
CA GLU A 40 5.70 -8.23 -4.68
C GLU A 40 4.90 -7.20 -3.87
N PHE A 41 3.64 -6.97 -4.25
CA PHE A 41 2.75 -6.08 -3.50
C PHE A 41 2.53 -6.59 -2.07
N ARG A 42 2.20 -7.87 -1.89
CA ARG A 42 2.01 -8.49 -0.56
C ARG A 42 3.26 -8.39 0.32
N MET A 43 4.45 -8.55 -0.25
CA MET A 43 5.72 -8.31 0.47
C MET A 43 5.82 -6.86 0.96
N GLY A 44 5.55 -5.88 0.09
CA GLY A 44 5.56 -4.47 0.47
C GLY A 44 4.56 -4.15 1.59
N GLN A 45 3.39 -4.79 1.57
CA GLN A 45 2.40 -4.63 2.63
C GLN A 45 2.85 -5.26 3.96
N CYS A 46 3.51 -6.43 3.93
CA CYS A 46 4.08 -7.05 5.14
C CYS A 46 5.15 -6.14 5.76
N LEU A 47 6.08 -5.65 4.94
CA LEU A 47 7.14 -4.73 5.39
C LEU A 47 6.56 -3.46 6.01
N PHE A 48 5.50 -2.92 5.42
CA PHE A 48 4.79 -1.77 5.99
C PHE A 48 4.19 -2.09 7.36
N ALA A 49 3.47 -3.21 7.49
CA ALA A 49 2.85 -3.62 8.75
C ALA A 49 3.89 -3.90 9.85
N LEU A 50 5.09 -4.34 9.48
CA LEU A 50 6.22 -4.53 10.39
C LEU A 50 7.01 -3.24 10.70
N GLY A 51 6.62 -2.10 10.13
CA GLY A 51 7.32 -0.82 10.30
C GLY A 51 8.67 -0.72 9.58
N ARG A 52 9.00 -1.69 8.72
CA ARG A 52 10.24 -1.78 7.93
C ARG A 52 10.11 -0.99 6.62
N LEU A 53 9.80 0.30 6.77
CA LEU A 53 9.38 1.18 5.68
C LEU A 53 10.48 1.41 4.62
N ASP A 54 11.73 1.45 5.05
CA ASP A 54 12.93 1.65 4.22
C ASP A 54 13.25 0.44 3.33
N GLU A 55 12.75 -0.73 3.69
CA GLU A 55 12.95 -1.97 2.92
C GLU A 55 11.93 -2.16 1.79
N ILE A 56 10.87 -1.34 1.76
CA ILE A 56 9.81 -1.46 0.76
C ILE A 56 10.35 -1.05 -0.60
N LYS A 57 10.39 -2.01 -1.54
CA LYS A 57 10.72 -1.77 -2.93
C LYS A 57 9.44 -1.44 -3.69
N PHE A 58 9.34 -0.19 -4.15
CA PHE A 58 8.24 0.21 -5.01
C PHE A 58 8.58 -0.08 -6.47
N PRO A 59 7.68 -0.75 -7.22
CA PRO A 59 7.88 -0.97 -8.64
C PRO A 59 7.87 0.37 -9.38
N SER A 60 8.35 0.38 -10.62
CA SER A 60 8.30 1.62 -11.41
C SER A 60 6.85 2.11 -11.52
N ILE A 61 6.69 3.41 -11.35
CA ILE A 61 5.45 4.21 -11.31
C ILE A 61 4.46 3.96 -12.47
N TYR A 62 4.85 3.18 -13.49
CA TYR A 62 4.03 2.80 -14.64
C TYR A 62 3.19 1.53 -14.42
N THR A 63 3.38 0.83 -13.30
CA THR A 63 2.59 -0.36 -12.92
C THR A 63 1.44 0.04 -11.98
N GLN A 64 0.47 0.77 -12.53
CA GLN A 64 -0.60 1.46 -11.79
C GLN A 64 -1.65 0.51 -11.20
N LEU A 65 -1.39 -0.01 -10.00
CA LEU A 65 -2.45 -0.42 -9.07
C LEU A 65 -2.61 0.68 -8.03
N ASP A 66 -3.84 1.13 -7.79
CA ASP A 66 -4.14 2.13 -6.75
C ASP A 66 -3.53 1.74 -5.38
N GLY A 67 -3.48 0.44 -5.09
CA GLY A 67 -2.84 -0.09 -3.89
C GLY A 67 -1.36 0.26 -3.74
N TRP A 68 -0.57 0.24 -4.82
CA TRP A 68 0.84 0.64 -4.78
C TRP A 68 1.01 2.13 -4.50
N ALA A 69 0.20 2.97 -5.14
CA ALA A 69 0.25 4.41 -4.91
C ALA A 69 -0.18 4.78 -3.49
N ILE A 70 -1.22 4.13 -2.95
CA ILE A 70 -1.63 4.28 -1.55
C ILE A 70 -0.48 3.91 -0.60
N LEU A 71 0.13 2.74 -0.81
CA LEU A 71 1.25 2.26 0.00
C LEU A 71 2.45 3.22 -0.07
N ALA A 72 2.79 3.69 -1.27
CA ALA A 72 3.89 4.62 -1.50
C ALA A 72 3.68 5.97 -0.81
N ILE A 73 2.53 6.61 -1.05
CA ILE A 73 2.19 7.92 -0.48
C ILE A 73 2.30 7.88 1.04
N LYS A 74 1.73 6.85 1.70
CA LYS A 74 1.85 6.76 3.15
C LYS A 74 3.29 6.50 3.59
N THR A 75 3.99 5.58 2.94
CA THR A 75 5.38 5.23 3.29
C THR A 75 6.27 6.47 3.25
N PHE A 76 6.23 7.24 2.15
CA PHE A 76 7.06 8.44 2.01
C PHE A 76 6.61 9.59 2.90
N ALA A 77 5.31 9.71 3.19
CA ALA A 77 4.83 10.67 4.18
C ALA A 77 5.34 10.34 5.60
N LEU A 78 5.36 9.07 6.00
CA LEU A 78 5.89 8.62 7.31
C LEU A 78 7.41 8.77 7.41
N LEU A 79 8.13 8.51 6.31
CA LEU A 79 9.58 8.70 6.25
C LEU A 79 9.98 10.18 6.16
N GLY A 80 9.03 11.09 5.90
CA GLY A 80 9.31 12.51 5.67
C GLY A 80 10.05 12.78 4.35
N ASP A 81 10.03 11.85 3.41
CA ASP A 81 10.66 12.00 2.09
C ASP A 81 9.74 12.78 1.15
N SER A 82 9.77 14.10 1.27
CA SER A 82 8.93 14.98 0.45
C SER A 82 9.22 14.87 -1.05
N GLN A 83 10.45 14.52 -1.44
CA GLN A 83 10.80 14.37 -2.86
C GLN A 83 10.09 13.16 -3.46
N LYS A 84 10.20 11.99 -2.82
CA LYS A 84 9.52 10.78 -3.27
C LYS A 84 8.01 10.88 -3.15
N LEU A 85 7.52 11.51 -2.09
CA LEU A 85 6.10 11.80 -1.93
C LEU A 85 5.57 12.61 -3.13
N ASN A 86 6.25 13.70 -3.51
CA ASN A 86 5.88 14.49 -4.67
C ASN A 86 5.99 13.70 -5.99
N GLU A 87 7.00 12.85 -6.16
CA GLU A 87 7.14 11.99 -7.34
C GLU A 87 5.95 11.04 -7.52
N TRP A 88 5.46 10.48 -6.41
CA TRP A 88 4.29 9.60 -6.38
C TRP A 88 2.97 10.34 -6.50
N MET A 89 2.91 11.61 -6.09
CA MET A 89 1.72 12.46 -6.22
C MET A 89 1.58 13.13 -7.60
N ASP A 90 2.64 13.17 -8.41
CA ASP A 90 2.66 13.89 -9.70
C ASP A 90 1.54 13.44 -10.65
N TYR A 91 0.82 14.44 -11.18
CA TYR A 91 -0.51 14.33 -11.76
C TYR A 91 -0.46 13.64 -13.13
N GLY A 92 -0.84 12.36 -13.16
CA GLY A 92 -0.73 11.45 -14.31
C GLY A 92 -0.40 10.01 -13.90
N LYS A 93 0.13 9.83 -12.68
CA LYS A 93 0.48 8.53 -12.09
C LYS A 93 -0.53 8.06 -11.04
N VAL A 94 -1.25 9.00 -10.43
CA VAL A 94 -2.28 8.71 -9.42
C VAL A 94 -3.65 8.64 -10.08
N SER A 95 -4.30 7.49 -9.94
CA SER A 95 -5.65 7.24 -10.46
C SER A 95 -6.64 8.30 -10.00
N ARG A 96 -7.49 8.74 -10.94
CA ARG A 96 -8.66 9.60 -10.64
C ARG A 96 -9.85 8.79 -10.13
N GLY A 97 -9.65 7.50 -9.84
CA GLY A 97 -10.65 6.63 -9.26
C GLY A 97 -11.14 7.18 -7.93
N LYS A 98 -12.45 6.99 -7.67
CA LYS A 98 -13.12 7.50 -6.47
C LYS A 98 -12.41 7.11 -5.17
N LYS A 99 -11.93 5.87 -5.05
CA LYS A 99 -11.21 5.37 -3.87
C LYS A 99 -9.91 6.14 -3.62
N MET A 100 -9.12 6.37 -4.66
CA MET A 100 -7.87 7.10 -4.56
C MET A 100 -8.12 8.57 -4.17
N GLN A 101 -9.14 9.21 -4.77
CA GLN A 101 -9.52 10.58 -4.40
C GLN A 101 -9.99 10.69 -2.94
N GLU A 102 -10.74 9.69 -2.45
CA GLU A 102 -11.15 9.61 -1.03
C GLU A 102 -9.96 9.40 -0.08
N PHE A 103 -8.97 8.58 -0.46
CA PHE A 103 -7.74 8.39 0.31
C PHE A 103 -6.88 9.67 0.34
N LEU A 104 -6.67 10.29 -0.82
CA LEU A 104 -5.94 11.55 -0.93
C LEU A 104 -6.60 12.67 -0.11
N ALA A 105 -7.94 12.75 -0.10
CA ALA A 105 -8.67 13.69 0.75
C ALA A 105 -8.42 13.43 2.24
N ALA A 106 -8.42 12.16 2.66
CA ALA A 106 -8.09 11.79 4.03
C ALA A 106 -6.67 12.21 4.42
N CYS A 107 -5.68 12.00 3.53
CA CYS A 107 -4.31 12.43 3.74
C CYS A 107 -4.18 13.97 3.84
N ASN A 108 -4.92 14.71 3.02
CA ASN A 108 -4.95 16.18 3.04
C ASN A 108 -5.57 16.72 4.35
N GLU A 109 -6.68 16.12 4.81
CA GLU A 109 -7.29 16.47 6.11
C GLU A 109 -6.38 16.20 7.31
N LEU A 110 -5.44 15.25 7.18
CA LEU A 110 -4.44 14.93 8.19
C LEU A 110 -3.14 15.72 8.03
N ASN A 111 -3.08 16.69 7.11
CA ASN A 111 -1.88 17.48 6.78
C ASN A 111 -0.66 16.63 6.41
N LEU A 112 -0.86 15.44 5.82
CA LEU A 112 0.22 14.58 5.33
C LEU A 112 0.71 15.01 3.95
N ILE A 113 -0.18 15.63 3.18
CA ILE A 113 0.03 16.12 1.82
C ILE A 113 -0.70 17.46 1.67
N ASP A 114 -0.34 18.25 0.66
CA ASP A 114 -1.02 19.50 0.32
C ASP A 114 -1.41 19.48 -1.16
N ILE A 115 -2.69 19.24 -1.43
CA ILE A 115 -3.22 19.11 -2.80
C ILE A 115 -4.63 19.68 -2.92
N GLU A 116 -4.96 20.18 -4.12
CA GLU A 116 -6.31 20.59 -4.46
C GLU A 116 -7.11 19.39 -5.01
N LEU A 117 -8.24 19.07 -4.36
CA LEU A 117 -9.05 17.88 -4.67
C LEU A 117 -10.41 18.23 -5.27
N SER A 118 -10.90 17.33 -6.13
CA SER A 118 -12.24 17.39 -6.69
C SER A 118 -13.32 17.19 -5.61
N ARG A 119 -14.37 18.03 -5.62
CA ARG A 119 -15.39 18.11 -4.56
C ARG A 119 -16.41 16.96 -4.51
N ASN A 120 -16.27 15.92 -5.34
CA ASN A 120 -17.23 14.83 -5.46
C ASN A 120 -16.73 13.51 -4.83
N VAL A 121 -16.32 13.56 -3.56
CA VAL A 121 -15.88 12.40 -2.77
C VAL A 121 -16.81 12.14 -1.59
N SER A 122 -16.95 10.89 -1.14
CA SER A 122 -17.85 10.54 -0.03
C SER A 122 -17.24 10.92 1.32
N PRO A 123 -17.84 11.84 2.11
CA PRO A 123 -17.30 12.24 3.41
C PRO A 123 -17.15 11.05 4.39
N GLN A 124 -18.06 10.08 4.29
CA GLN A 124 -18.02 8.87 5.12
C GLN A 124 -16.80 8.00 4.81
N ASN A 125 -16.41 7.85 3.54
CA ASN A 125 -15.24 7.07 3.17
C ASN A 125 -13.94 7.80 3.53
N ILE A 126 -13.91 9.13 3.39
CA ILE A 126 -12.79 9.96 3.83
C ILE A 126 -12.55 9.76 5.33
N ALA A 127 -13.62 9.87 6.15
CA ALA A 127 -13.54 9.63 7.58
C ALA A 127 -13.04 8.21 7.92
N ARG A 128 -13.47 7.18 7.17
CA ARG A 128 -12.98 5.81 7.34
C ARG A 128 -11.49 5.69 7.04
N TYR A 129 -11.02 6.27 5.94
CA TYR A 129 -9.59 6.26 5.61
C TYR A 129 -8.77 7.01 6.65
N ARG A 130 -9.26 8.14 7.19
CA ARG A 130 -8.56 8.86 8.27
C ARG A 130 -8.31 8.00 9.48
N VAL A 131 -9.37 7.34 10.00
CA VAL A 131 -9.26 6.44 11.15
C VAL A 131 -8.22 5.35 10.89
N MET A 132 -8.23 4.74 9.69
CA MET A 132 -7.25 3.72 9.32
C MET A 132 -5.82 4.27 9.23
N ILE A 133 -5.64 5.47 8.67
CA ILE A 133 -4.33 6.14 8.53
C ILE A 133 -3.75 6.51 9.90
N GLU A 134 -4.58 7.00 10.81
CA GLU A 134 -4.20 7.39 12.18
C GLU A 134 -3.94 6.16 13.06
N ALA A 135 -4.78 5.11 12.95
CA ALA A 135 -4.61 3.85 13.67
C ALA A 135 -3.46 2.98 13.14
N GLN A 136 -2.86 3.36 12.00
CA GLN A 136 -1.88 2.55 11.28
C GLN A 136 -2.42 1.17 10.86
N ASP A 137 -3.75 1.04 10.76
CA ASP A 137 -4.48 -0.18 10.36
C ASP A 137 -4.46 -0.35 8.83
N PHE A 138 -3.25 -0.42 8.29
CA PHE A 138 -2.97 -0.57 6.87
C PHE A 138 -3.31 -1.94 6.28
N PRO A 139 -3.33 -3.05 7.06
CA PRO A 139 -3.84 -4.32 6.53
C PRO A 139 -5.28 -4.21 6.02
N VAL A 140 -6.15 -3.45 6.70
CA VAL A 140 -7.52 -3.20 6.24
C VAL A 140 -7.54 -2.26 5.03
N LEU A 141 -6.70 -1.22 5.05
CA LEU A 141 -6.63 -0.22 4.00
C LEU A 141 -6.14 -0.81 2.66
N LEU A 142 -5.37 -1.89 2.71
CA LEU A 142 -4.74 -2.53 1.55
C LEU A 142 -5.29 -3.93 1.21
N LYS A 143 -6.32 -4.43 1.90
CA LYS A 143 -7.02 -5.71 1.62
C LYS A 143 -7.96 -5.68 0.39
N VAL A 144 -7.89 -4.63 -0.44
CA VAL A 144 -8.72 -4.43 -1.65
C VAL A 144 -8.41 -5.45 -2.74
#